data_AF-A0A6I5CD05-F1
#
_entry.id   AF-A0A6I5CD05-F1
#
_cell.length_a   1.000
_cell.length_b   1.000
_cell.length_c   1.000
_cell.angle_alpha   90.00
_cell.angle_beta   90.00
_cell.angle_gamma   90.00
#
_symmetry.space_group_name_H-M   'P 1'
#
loop_
_entity.id
_entity.type
_entity.pdbx_description
1 polymer ?
#
loop_
_entity_poly.entity_id
_entity_poly.type
_entity_poly.pdbx_seq_one_letter_code
_entity_poly.pdbx_strand_id
1 'polypeptide(L)'
;VSARTHPWVADHAALGSTLLPGTAFVELAAHAGGTAGLDLLEELTLHEPLVLPDEGAVLLQVMLDAPDASGRRTVTVHGRTEDQGTPWVRHATGVLATGAAEAADLSQWPPAGAEPLALDGLYERLRARGYDYGPVFQGLRAVWRAGEDVFAEVVLPGQTRDEAGRFGLHPALLDAALHASL
;
A
#
# COMPACT_ATOMS: atom_id res chain seq x y z
N VAL A 1 -3.53 -15.19 -0.37
CA VAL A 1 -3.69 -14.15 0.66
C VAL A 1 -5.05 -14.32 1.33
N SER A 2 -5.07 -14.35 2.66
CA SER A 2 -6.29 -14.45 3.46
C SER A 2 -6.04 -13.84 4.84
N ALA A 3 -7.11 -13.49 5.57
CA ALA A 3 -7.00 -13.03 6.96
C ALA A 3 -6.32 -14.05 7.89
N ARG A 4 -6.39 -15.35 7.58
CA ARG A 4 -5.70 -16.38 8.37
C ARG A 4 -4.17 -16.38 8.18
N THR A 5 -3.71 -16.04 6.99
CA THR A 5 -2.27 -16.09 6.64
C THR A 5 -1.60 -14.72 6.72
N HIS A 6 -2.37 -13.65 6.53
CA HIS A 6 -1.94 -12.27 6.58
C HIS A 6 -2.95 -11.48 7.42
N PRO A 7 -2.97 -11.63 8.76
CA PRO A 7 -4.02 -11.07 9.62
C PRO A 7 -4.21 -9.57 9.47
N TRP A 8 -3.16 -8.83 9.14
CA TRP A 8 -3.23 -7.40 8.91
C TRP A 8 -4.22 -7.01 7.80
N VAL A 9 -4.48 -7.87 6.80
CA VAL A 9 -5.42 -7.51 5.71
C VAL A 9 -6.84 -7.31 6.21
N ALA A 10 -7.21 -7.94 7.33
CA ALA A 10 -8.54 -7.79 7.94
C ALA A 10 -8.76 -6.39 8.54
N ASP A 11 -7.68 -5.64 8.81
CA ASP A 11 -7.73 -4.28 9.32
C ASP A 11 -7.85 -3.22 8.21
N HIS A 12 -8.04 -3.63 6.96
CA HIS A 12 -8.27 -2.71 5.84
C HIS A 12 -9.61 -3.00 5.17
N ALA A 13 -10.64 -2.28 5.61
CA ALA A 13 -11.98 -2.38 5.05
C ALA A 13 -12.50 -1.03 4.55
N ALA A 14 -13.27 -1.07 3.47
CA ALA A 14 -14.00 0.08 2.96
C ALA A 14 -15.43 -0.32 2.56
N LEU A 15 -16.40 0.52 2.91
CA LEU A 15 -17.82 0.33 2.62
C LEU A 15 -18.33 -1.06 3.06
N GLY A 16 -17.81 -1.56 4.19
CA GLY A 16 -18.19 -2.85 4.76
C GLY A 16 -17.53 -4.08 4.12
N SER A 17 -16.54 -3.92 3.24
CA SER A 17 -15.80 -5.02 2.63
C SER A 17 -14.31 -4.97 2.95
N THR A 18 -13.71 -6.11 3.27
CA THR A 18 -12.26 -6.25 3.44
C THR A 18 -11.59 -6.20 2.07
N LEU A 19 -10.67 -5.26 1.88
CA LEU A 19 -9.99 -5.04 0.60
C LEU A 19 -8.48 -5.21 0.78
N LEU A 20 -7.83 -5.80 -0.22
CA LEU A 20 -6.38 -5.67 -0.31
C LEU A 20 -6.06 -4.19 -0.60
N PRO A 21 -5.25 -3.50 0.23
CA PRO A 21 -4.99 -2.09 0.03
C PRO A 21 -4.23 -1.83 -1.26
N GLY A 22 -4.43 -0.65 -1.85
CA GLY A 22 -3.68 -0.20 -3.04
C GLY A 22 -2.17 -0.33 -2.87
N THR A 23 -1.67 -0.05 -1.67
CA THR A 23 -0.25 -0.13 -1.29
C THR A 23 0.32 -1.55 -1.31
N ALA A 24 -0.51 -2.58 -1.20
CA ALA A 24 -0.05 -3.96 -1.38
C ALA A 24 0.27 -4.26 -2.85
N PHE A 25 -0.43 -3.64 -3.81
CA PHE A 25 -0.09 -3.76 -5.22
C PHE A 25 1.22 -3.04 -5.54
N VAL A 26 1.50 -1.90 -4.89
CA VAL A 26 2.78 -1.19 -4.98
C VAL A 26 3.92 -2.09 -4.50
N GLU A 27 3.79 -2.70 -3.32
CA GLU A 27 4.77 -3.65 -2.77
C GLU A 27 4.97 -4.88 -3.67
N LEU A 28 3.89 -5.47 -4.20
CA LEU A 28 3.97 -6.60 -5.13
C LEU A 28 4.70 -6.24 -6.43
N ALA A 29 4.40 -5.07 -7.00
CA ALA A 29 5.04 -4.58 -8.21
C ALA A 29 6.52 -4.24 -7.98
N ALA A 30 6.84 -3.55 -6.88
CA ALA A 30 8.20 -3.21 -6.49
C ALA A 30 9.04 -4.46 -6.22
N HIS A 31 8.48 -5.46 -5.53
CA HIS A 31 9.15 -6.74 -5.32
C HIS A 31 9.46 -7.44 -6.65
N ALA A 32 8.48 -7.52 -7.57
CA ALA A 32 8.70 -8.09 -8.89
C ALA A 32 9.79 -7.33 -9.68
N GLY A 33 9.78 -5.99 -9.63
CA GLY A 33 10.84 -5.15 -10.19
C GLY A 33 12.21 -5.50 -9.63
N GLY A 34 12.35 -5.61 -8.31
CA GLY A 34 13.60 -5.98 -7.65
C GLY A 34 14.13 -7.34 -8.12
N THR A 35 13.27 -8.33 -8.35
CA THR A 35 13.69 -9.63 -8.90
C THR A 35 14.19 -9.56 -10.35
N ALA A 36 13.80 -8.51 -11.08
CA ALA A 36 14.19 -8.25 -12.47
C ALA A 36 15.27 -7.16 -12.62
N GLY A 37 15.79 -6.61 -11.51
CA GLY A 37 16.76 -5.52 -11.52
C GLY A 37 16.18 -4.15 -11.92
N LEU A 38 14.87 -3.94 -11.73
CA LEU A 38 14.16 -2.69 -11.97
C LEU A 38 13.78 -2.06 -10.63
N ASP A 39 14.36 -0.91 -10.30
CA ASP A 39 14.27 -0.25 -9.00
C ASP A 39 13.26 0.91 -8.95
N LEU A 40 12.60 1.22 -10.07
CA LEU A 40 11.58 2.26 -10.16
C LEU A 40 10.24 1.69 -10.63
N LEU A 41 9.20 1.90 -9.82
CA LEU A 41 7.80 1.80 -10.25
C LEU A 41 7.38 3.18 -10.78
N GLU A 42 7.42 3.34 -12.10
CA GLU A 42 7.11 4.63 -12.75
C GLU A 42 5.63 4.98 -12.70
N GLU A 43 4.78 3.96 -12.84
CA GLU A 43 3.33 4.11 -12.82
C GLU A 43 2.69 2.82 -12.32
N LEU A 44 1.59 2.95 -11.58
CA LEU A 44 0.69 1.85 -11.27
C LEU A 44 -0.76 2.34 -11.28
N THR A 45 -1.54 1.81 -12.20
CA THR A 45 -2.98 2.01 -12.26
C THR A 45 -3.70 0.82 -11.62
N LEU A 46 -4.57 1.11 -10.66
CA LEU A 46 -5.48 0.13 -10.05
C LEU A 46 -6.80 0.11 -10.82
N HIS A 47 -7.28 -1.07 -11.21
CA HIS A 47 -8.47 -1.24 -12.06
C HIS A 47 -9.71 -1.59 -11.23
N GLU A 48 -9.69 -2.76 -10.62
CA GLU A 48 -10.80 -3.30 -9.83
C GLU A 48 -10.31 -3.56 -8.40
N PRO A 49 -11.09 -3.22 -7.36
CA PRO A 49 -10.77 -3.59 -5.98
C PRO A 49 -10.64 -5.12 -5.85
N LEU A 50 -9.63 -5.57 -5.09
CA LEU A 50 -9.52 -6.98 -4.72
C LEU A 50 -10.15 -7.17 -3.35
N VAL A 51 -11.37 -7.70 -3.36
CA VAL A 51 -12.13 -8.05 -2.15
C VAL A 51 -11.64 -9.39 -1.61
N LEU A 52 -11.35 -9.44 -0.32
CA LEU A 52 -11.02 -10.69 0.36
C LEU A 52 -12.32 -11.35 0.83
N PRO A 53 -12.51 -12.65 0.55
CA PRO A 53 -13.66 -13.36 1.08
C PRO A 53 -13.53 -13.54 2.60
N ASP A 54 -14.67 -13.64 3.30
CA ASP A 54 -14.72 -13.90 4.74
C ASP A 54 -14.04 -15.24 5.09
N GLU A 55 -14.17 -16.22 4.20
CA GLU A 55 -13.55 -17.54 4.30
C GLU A 55 -12.74 -17.87 3.04
N GLY A 56 -11.64 -18.61 3.22
CA GLY A 56 -10.76 -19.01 2.13
C GLY A 56 -9.66 -17.97 1.83
N ALA A 57 -9.04 -18.10 0.66
CA ALA A 57 -7.99 -17.18 0.22
C ALA A 57 -8.19 -16.72 -1.23
N VAL A 58 -7.52 -15.62 -1.55
CA VAL A 58 -7.30 -15.16 -2.91
C VAL A 58 -5.90 -15.59 -3.36
N LEU A 59 -5.81 -16.26 -4.49
CA LEU A 59 -4.57 -16.50 -5.21
C LEU A 59 -4.17 -15.21 -5.93
N LEU A 60 -2.88 -14.87 -5.84
CA LEU A 60 -2.30 -13.71 -6.53
C LEU A 60 -1.30 -14.19 -7.58
N GLN A 61 -1.28 -13.50 -8.72
CA GLN A 61 -0.28 -13.69 -9.75
C GLN A 61 0.26 -12.34 -10.19
N VAL A 62 1.57 -12.16 -10.08
CA VAL A 62 2.28 -10.99 -10.62
C VAL A 62 3.00 -11.42 -11.87
N MET A 63 2.79 -10.70 -12.97
CA MET A 63 3.40 -11.00 -14.26
C MET A 63 4.22 -9.81 -14.73
N LEU A 64 5.38 -10.12 -15.30
CA LEU A 64 6.25 -9.16 -15.98
C LEU A 64 6.32 -9.53 -17.46
N ASP A 65 6.06 -8.55 -18.31
CA ASP A 65 6.25 -8.73 -19.75
C ASP A 65 7.75 -8.73 -20.12
N ALA A 66 8.03 -9.10 -21.37
CA ALA A 66 9.35 -8.89 -21.97
C ALA A 66 9.72 -7.40 -21.90
N PRO A 67 11.03 -7.08 -21.78
CA PRO A 67 11.45 -5.69 -21.77
C PRO A 67 11.15 -5.05 -23.12
N ASP A 68 10.72 -3.78 -23.09
CA ASP A 68 10.60 -2.96 -24.28
C ASP A 68 11.97 -2.48 -24.79
N ALA A 69 11.98 -1.66 -25.84
CA ALA A 69 13.23 -1.14 -26.43
C ALA A 69 14.05 -0.25 -25.47
N SER A 70 13.44 0.28 -24.42
CA SER A 70 14.08 1.09 -23.38
C SER A 70 14.46 0.26 -22.13
N GLY A 71 14.15 -1.04 -22.11
CA GLY A 71 14.38 -1.92 -20.97
C GLY A 71 13.27 -1.87 -19.92
N ARG A 72 12.22 -1.05 -20.11
CA ARG A 72 11.06 -0.99 -19.22
C ARG A 72 10.24 -2.26 -19.36
N ARG A 73 9.52 -2.64 -18.30
CA ARG A 73 8.63 -3.80 -18.30
C ARG A 73 7.26 -3.41 -17.80
N THR A 74 6.23 -3.87 -18.51
CA THR A 74 4.86 -3.86 -17.97
C THR A 74 4.76 -4.88 -16.85
N VAL A 75 4.17 -4.47 -15.73
CA VAL A 75 3.78 -5.36 -14.62
C VAL A 75 2.26 -5.43 -14.54
N THR A 76 1.72 -6.62 -14.32
CA THR A 76 0.29 -6.80 -14.04
C THR A 76 0.09 -7.66 -12.81
N VAL A 77 -0.93 -7.33 -12.01
CA VAL A 77 -1.32 -8.11 -10.84
C VAL A 77 -2.72 -8.64 -11.04
N HIS A 78 -2.86 -9.96 -10.95
CA HIS A 78 -4.12 -10.67 -11.08
C HIS A 78 -4.49 -11.36 -9.78
N GLY A 79 -5.79 -11.45 -9.52
CA GLY A 79 -6.38 -12.06 -8.34
C GLY A 79 -7.50 -13.02 -8.72
N ARG A 80 -7.68 -14.04 -7.91
CA ARG A 80 -8.79 -14.99 -8.02
C ARG A 80 -9.03 -15.73 -6.71
N THR A 81 -10.27 -16.04 -6.35
CA THR A 81 -10.54 -16.95 -5.22
C THR A 81 -9.96 -18.35 -5.45
N GLU A 82 -9.78 -19.13 -4.38
CA GLU A 82 -9.30 -20.52 -4.48
C GLU A 82 -10.32 -21.49 -5.12
N ASP A 83 -11.56 -21.05 -5.30
CA ASP A 83 -12.62 -21.86 -5.90
C ASP A 83 -12.29 -22.24 -7.34
N GLN A 84 -12.45 -23.52 -7.66
CA GLN A 84 -12.19 -24.00 -9.01
C GLN A 84 -13.18 -23.37 -10.00
N GLY A 85 -12.65 -22.88 -11.12
CA GLY A 85 -13.45 -22.36 -12.22
C GLY A 85 -13.72 -20.86 -12.18
N THR A 86 -13.28 -20.13 -11.15
CA THR A 86 -13.30 -18.67 -11.19
C THR A 86 -12.26 -18.16 -12.21
N PRO A 87 -12.55 -17.06 -12.95
CA PRO A 87 -11.58 -16.44 -13.85
C PRO A 87 -10.59 -15.58 -13.07
N TRP A 88 -9.38 -15.40 -13.60
CA TRP A 88 -8.45 -14.40 -13.09
C TRP A 88 -8.94 -13.00 -13.45
N VAL A 89 -8.92 -12.09 -12.47
CA VAL A 89 -9.25 -10.68 -12.64
C VAL A 89 -7.97 -9.87 -12.54
N ARG A 90 -7.79 -8.88 -13.41
CA ARG A 90 -6.65 -7.97 -13.36
C ARG A 90 -6.98 -6.79 -12.45
N HIS A 91 -6.23 -6.65 -11.37
CA HIS A 91 -6.43 -5.58 -10.39
C HIS A 91 -5.49 -4.41 -10.58
N ALA A 92 -4.30 -4.63 -11.15
CA ALA A 92 -3.35 -3.56 -11.39
C ALA A 92 -2.58 -3.75 -12.69
N THR A 93 -2.16 -2.64 -13.28
CA THR A 93 -1.19 -2.57 -14.39
C THR A 93 -0.26 -1.42 -14.15
N GLY A 94 1.03 -1.63 -14.36
CA GLY A 94 2.04 -0.61 -14.14
C GLY A 94 3.24 -0.78 -15.04
N VAL A 95 4.19 0.12 -14.88
CA VAL A 95 5.47 0.09 -15.60
C VAL A 95 6.62 0.16 -14.62
N LEU A 96 7.54 -0.78 -14.78
CA LEU A 96 8.78 -0.88 -14.04
C LEU A 96 9.95 -0.44 -14.93
N ALA A 97 10.86 0.33 -14.36
CA ALA A 97 12.04 0.86 -15.03
C ALA A 97 13.23 0.86 -14.07
N THR A 98 14.37 1.31 -14.58
CA THR A 98 15.53 1.65 -13.75
C THR A 98 15.56 3.16 -13.53
N GLY A 99 15.77 3.60 -12.29
CA GLY A 99 15.85 5.02 -11.96
C GLY A 99 15.97 5.27 -10.46
N ALA A 100 16.29 6.51 -10.11
CA ALA A 100 16.36 6.96 -8.73
C ALA A 100 15.35 8.08 -8.50
N ALA A 101 14.58 7.98 -7.42
CA ALA A 101 13.78 9.09 -6.92
C ALA A 101 14.65 10.05 -6.10
N GLU A 102 14.39 11.34 -6.21
CA GLU A 102 15.02 12.34 -5.34
C GLU A 102 14.43 12.22 -3.92
N ALA A 103 15.30 12.05 -2.93
CA ALA A 103 14.89 11.95 -1.54
C ALA A 103 14.73 13.34 -0.93
N ALA A 104 13.65 13.54 -0.17
CA ALA A 104 13.49 14.74 0.64
C ALA A 104 14.54 14.79 1.76
N ASP A 105 15.02 15.99 2.11
CA ASP A 105 15.87 16.19 3.28
C ASP A 105 15.04 16.10 4.57
N LEU A 106 15.31 15.06 5.36
CA LEU A 106 14.65 14.81 6.65
C LEU A 106 15.60 15.00 7.84
N SER A 107 16.73 15.69 7.65
CA SER A 107 17.75 15.88 8.69
C SER A 107 17.29 16.79 9.84
N GLN A 108 16.36 17.71 9.58
CA GLN A 108 15.66 18.50 10.60
C GLN A 108 14.22 18.00 10.75
N TRP A 109 13.85 17.60 11.97
CA TRP A 109 12.53 17.05 12.25
C TRP A 109 11.92 17.55 13.57
N PRO A 110 10.66 18.04 13.58
CA PRO A 110 9.86 18.37 12.39
C PRO A 110 10.49 19.52 11.58
N PRO A 111 10.10 19.70 10.31
CA PRO A 111 10.68 20.76 9.47
C PRO A 111 10.50 22.16 10.07
N ALA A 112 11.48 23.03 9.82
CA ALA A 112 11.45 24.41 10.32
C ALA A 112 10.20 25.15 9.84
N GLY A 113 9.47 25.77 10.76
CA GLY A 113 8.27 26.55 10.42
C GLY A 113 7.04 25.72 10.03
N ALA A 114 7.09 24.39 10.16
CA ALA A 114 5.92 23.55 9.94
C ALA A 114 4.95 23.62 11.15
N GLU A 115 3.67 23.81 10.86
CA GLU A 115 2.61 23.89 11.87
C GLU A 115 2.01 22.50 12.13
N PRO A 116 1.89 22.06 13.40
CA PRO A 116 1.29 20.76 13.72
C PRO A 116 -0.22 20.74 13.41
N LEU A 117 -0.70 19.62 12.87
CA LEU A 117 -2.12 19.36 12.63
C LEU A 117 -2.67 18.38 13.66
N ALA A 118 -3.84 18.69 14.22
CA ALA A 118 -4.50 17.83 15.20
C ALA A 118 -5.07 16.56 14.54
N LEU A 119 -4.80 15.41 15.14
CA LEU A 119 -5.28 14.10 14.66
C LEU A 119 -6.51 13.59 15.43
N ASP A 120 -6.98 14.32 16.43
CA ASP A 120 -8.13 13.93 17.25
C ASP A 120 -9.35 13.62 16.37
N GLY A 121 -9.93 12.44 16.55
CA GLY A 121 -11.10 12.01 15.81
C GLY A 121 -10.85 11.64 14.34
N LEU A 122 -9.60 11.57 13.86
CA LEU A 122 -9.30 11.29 12.45
C LEU A 122 -9.91 9.97 11.99
N TYR A 123 -9.62 8.88 12.69
CA TYR A 123 -10.08 7.55 12.29
C TYR A 123 -11.59 7.38 12.47
N GLU A 124 -12.21 8.07 13.43
CA GLU A 124 -13.66 8.15 13.58
C GLU A 124 -14.30 8.87 12.39
N ARG A 125 -13.70 9.96 11.89
CA ARG A 125 -14.18 10.67 10.70
C ARG A 125 -14.00 9.84 9.43
N LEU A 126 -12.89 9.12 9.29
CA LEU A 126 -12.65 8.20 8.17
C LEU A 126 -13.67 7.06 8.19
N ARG A 127 -13.93 6.50 9.36
CA ARG A 127 -14.98 5.49 9.56
C ARG A 127 -16.37 5.99 9.18
N ALA A 128 -16.73 7.21 9.57
CA ALA A 128 -18.00 7.83 9.18
C ALA A 128 -18.14 8.02 7.66
N ARG A 129 -17.03 8.03 6.91
CA ARG A 129 -16.99 8.06 5.44
C ARG A 129 -16.92 6.67 4.80
N GLY A 130 -16.95 5.61 5.62
CA GLY A 130 -16.90 4.22 5.18
C GLY A 130 -15.49 3.64 5.07
N TYR A 131 -14.46 4.28 5.61
CA TYR A 131 -13.12 3.70 5.73
C TYR A 131 -12.94 3.09 7.12
N ASP A 132 -13.10 1.78 7.20
CA ASP A 132 -12.97 1.00 8.43
C ASP A 132 -11.52 0.51 8.57
N TYR A 133 -10.62 1.43 8.92
CA TYR A 133 -9.24 1.10 9.25
C TYR A 133 -9.15 0.49 10.65
N GLY A 134 -8.71 -0.75 10.75
CA GLY A 134 -8.37 -1.42 11.99
C GLY A 134 -6.99 -1.00 12.54
N PRO A 135 -6.61 -1.48 13.74
CA PRO A 135 -5.41 -1.01 14.45
C PRO A 135 -4.12 -1.02 13.63
N VAL A 136 -3.92 -1.99 12.74
CA VAL A 136 -2.71 -2.09 11.91
C VAL A 136 -2.58 -0.93 10.91
N PHE A 137 -3.70 -0.40 10.42
CA PHE A 137 -3.74 0.74 9.49
C PHE A 137 -3.83 2.10 10.20
N GLN A 138 -4.01 2.10 11.52
CA GLN A 138 -4.02 3.34 12.32
C GLN A 138 -2.62 3.77 12.75
N GLY A 139 -1.70 3.84 11.78
CA GLY A 139 -0.28 4.06 12.01
C GLY A 139 0.15 5.52 12.14
N LEU A 140 -0.70 6.49 11.78
CA LEU A 140 -0.37 7.92 11.76
C LEU A 140 -0.20 8.47 13.18
N ARG A 141 0.93 9.11 13.47
CA ARG A 141 1.30 9.59 14.83
C ARG A 141 1.33 11.10 14.97
N ALA A 142 1.84 11.78 13.97
CA ALA A 142 1.91 13.23 13.96
C ALA A 142 1.91 13.72 12.51
N VAL A 143 1.34 14.89 12.28
CA VAL A 143 1.30 15.55 10.98
C VAL A 143 1.65 17.01 11.16
N TRP A 144 2.44 17.55 10.23
CA TRP A 144 2.75 18.97 10.14
C TRP A 144 2.52 19.47 8.72
N ARG A 145 2.19 20.76 8.58
CA ARG A 145 2.05 21.44 7.30
C ARG A 145 3.05 22.59 7.19
N ALA A 146 3.73 22.68 6.05
CA ALA A 146 4.54 23.85 5.69
C ALA A 146 4.19 24.27 4.26
N GLY A 147 3.41 25.35 4.12
CA GLY A 147 2.87 25.74 2.81
C GLY A 147 1.96 24.64 2.23
N GLU A 148 2.34 24.11 1.07
CA GLU A 148 1.63 23.02 0.38
C GLU A 148 2.10 21.62 0.81
N ASP A 149 3.23 21.52 1.50
CA ASP A 149 3.82 20.25 1.91
C ASP A 149 3.19 19.72 3.20
N VAL A 150 3.00 18.40 3.25
CA VAL A 150 2.53 17.66 4.42
C VAL A 150 3.61 16.69 4.85
N PHE A 151 3.99 16.76 6.12
CA PHE A 151 4.96 15.88 6.76
C PHE A 151 4.24 15.01 7.78
N ALA A 152 4.63 13.74 7.88
CA ALA A 152 3.99 12.81 8.79
C ALA A 152 4.98 11.86 9.47
N GLU A 153 4.72 11.54 10.73
CA GLU A 153 5.29 10.37 11.40
C GLU A 153 4.28 9.23 11.32
N VAL A 154 4.74 8.08 10.83
CA VAL A 154 3.91 6.89 10.65
C VAL A 154 4.62 5.69 11.21
N VAL A 155 3.90 4.87 11.97
CA VAL A 155 4.50 3.80 12.74
C VAL A 155 3.55 2.59 12.78
N LEU A 156 4.05 1.44 12.32
CA LEU A 156 3.33 0.16 12.48
C LEU A 156 3.14 -0.17 13.97
N PRO A 157 1.99 -0.72 14.37
CA PRO A 157 1.79 -1.18 15.74
C PRO A 157 2.49 -2.53 15.99
N GLY A 158 2.96 -2.72 17.23
CA GLY A 158 3.34 -4.00 17.85
C GLY A 158 3.85 -5.10 16.92
N GLN A 159 3.18 -6.26 16.97
CA GLN A 159 3.57 -7.51 16.28
C GLN A 159 3.75 -7.37 14.76
N THR A 160 3.10 -6.39 14.12
CA THR A 160 3.28 -6.12 12.69
C THR A 160 4.68 -5.59 12.38
N ARG A 161 5.35 -4.91 13.34
CA ARG A 161 6.75 -4.49 13.18
C ARG A 161 7.70 -5.67 13.02
N ASP A 162 7.45 -6.78 13.71
CA ASP A 162 8.33 -7.96 13.66
C ASP A 162 8.25 -8.63 12.28
N GLU A 163 7.10 -8.55 11.63
CA GLU A 163 6.89 -9.06 10.27
C GLU A 163 7.29 -8.06 9.17
N ALA A 164 7.44 -6.77 9.51
CA ALA A 164 7.69 -5.71 8.53
C ALA A 164 8.99 -5.92 7.74
N GLY A 165 10.02 -6.51 8.35
CA GLY A 165 11.28 -6.83 7.68
C GLY A 165 11.17 -7.90 6.58
N ARG A 166 10.01 -8.54 6.42
CA ARG A 166 9.70 -9.48 5.32
C ARG A 166 9.20 -8.78 4.05
N PHE A 167 8.90 -7.49 4.15
CA PHE A 167 8.45 -6.64 3.04
C PHE A 167 9.57 -5.68 2.64
N GLY A 168 9.55 -5.21 1.39
CA GLY A 168 10.31 -4.02 0.99
C GLY A 168 9.79 -2.81 1.77
N LEU A 169 8.48 -2.58 1.69
CA LEU A 169 7.76 -1.65 2.55
C LEU A 169 6.41 -2.26 2.95
N HIS A 170 6.15 -2.39 4.25
CA HIS A 170 4.89 -3.00 4.71
C HIS A 170 3.68 -2.20 4.19
N PRO A 171 2.69 -2.84 3.52
CA PRO A 171 1.57 -2.13 2.90
C PRO A 171 0.79 -1.21 3.85
N ALA A 172 0.53 -1.66 5.08
CA ALA A 172 -0.14 -0.84 6.09
C ALA A 172 0.66 0.40 6.54
N LEU A 173 2.00 0.36 6.46
CA LEU A 173 2.84 1.51 6.77
C LEU A 173 2.74 2.57 5.67
N LEU A 174 2.81 2.13 4.41
CA LEU A 174 2.64 3.01 3.27
C LEU A 174 1.22 3.60 3.24
N ASP A 175 0.19 2.79 3.54
CA ASP A 175 -1.20 3.24 3.52
C ASP A 175 -1.46 4.32 4.59
N ALA A 176 -0.98 4.08 5.81
CA ALA A 176 -1.11 5.04 6.90
C ALA A 176 -0.38 6.37 6.63
N ALA A 177 0.66 6.38 5.78
CA ALA A 177 1.30 7.63 5.34
C ALA A 177 0.39 8.47 4.45
N LEU A 178 -0.46 7.84 3.63
CA LEU A 178 -1.41 8.55 2.76
C LEU A 178 -2.53 9.22 3.56
N HIS A 179 -2.84 8.71 4.76
CA HIS A 179 -3.88 9.28 5.64
C HIS A 179 -3.58 10.71 6.09
N ALA A 180 -2.30 11.13 6.06
CA ALA A 180 -1.91 12.49 6.43
C ALA A 180 -2.52 13.58 5.53
N SER A 181 -3.02 13.18 4.34
CA SER A 181 -3.63 14.07 3.36
C SER A 181 -5.17 14.02 3.32
N LEU A 182 -5.82 13.20 4.16
CA LEU A 182 -7.26 12.91 4.15
C LEU A 182 -8.11 13.70 5.17
#